data_AF-A0A371KMS5-F1
#
_entry.id   AF-A0A371KMS5-F1
#
_cell.length_a   1.000
_cell.length_b   1.000
_cell.length_c   1.000
_cell.angle_alpha   90.00
_cell.angle_beta   90.00
_cell.angle_gamma   90.00
#
_symmetry.space_group_name_H-M   'P 1'
#
loop_
_entity.id
_entity.type
_entity.pdbx_description
1 polymer ?
#
loop_
_entity_poly.entity_id
_entity_poly.type
_entity_poly.pdbx_seq_one_letter_code
_entity_poly.pdbx_strand_id
1 'polypeptide(L)'
;MEKPSVKCALLATMIAKHKWGTPITEEDLLSLSAIGNDYPVAREVYADLRSEPYITHRGNRGIELDKSNFDKLADVLYHECRWETWEIETRLKHYEGIKDHDWG
;
A
#
# COMPACT_ATOMS: atom_id res chain seq x y z
N MET A 1 -18.14 9.26 0.16
CA MET A 1 -16.77 8.81 -0.21
C MET A 1 -16.86 8.16 -1.57
N GLU A 2 -16.07 8.65 -2.53
CA GLU A 2 -15.87 7.94 -3.80
C GLU A 2 -15.18 6.60 -3.54
N LYS A 3 -15.42 5.60 -4.40
CA LYS A 3 -14.70 4.32 -4.33
C LYS A 3 -13.20 4.61 -4.50
N PRO A 4 -12.32 4.15 -3.60
CA PRO A 4 -10.89 4.31 -3.79
C PRO A 4 -10.46 3.61 -5.08
N SER A 5 -9.39 4.12 -5.71
CA SER A 5 -8.78 3.43 -6.84
C SER A 5 -8.36 2.01 -6.43
N VAL A 6 -8.21 1.11 -7.40
CA VAL A 6 -7.76 -0.26 -7.12
C VAL A 6 -6.40 -0.24 -6.40
N LYS A 7 -5.44 0.59 -6.84
CA LYS A 7 -4.15 0.80 -6.17
C LYS A 7 -4.33 1.15 -4.70
N CYS A 8 -5.17 2.14 -4.40
CA CYS A 8 -5.43 2.58 -3.04
C CYS A 8 -6.14 1.52 -2.19
N ALA A 9 -7.04 0.74 -2.77
CA ALA A 9 -7.67 -0.39 -2.09
C ALA A 9 -6.65 -1.49 -1.74
N LEU A 10 -5.74 -1.82 -2.66
CA LEU A 10 -4.67 -2.80 -2.40
C LEU A 10 -3.72 -2.29 -1.31
N LEU A 11 -3.25 -1.05 -1.40
CA LEU A 11 -2.36 -0.46 -0.38
C LEU A 11 -3.04 -0.36 1.00
N ALA A 12 -4.31 0.01 1.04
CA ALA A 12 -5.09 0.03 2.28
C ALA A 12 -5.15 -1.36 2.94
N THR A 13 -5.39 -2.41 2.16
CA THR A 13 -5.38 -3.80 2.62
C THR A 13 -4.00 -4.20 3.10
N MET A 14 -2.95 -3.86 2.35
CA MET A 14 -1.59 -4.13 2.77
C MET A 14 -1.33 -3.49 4.14
N ILE A 15 -1.58 -2.19 4.30
CA ILE A 15 -1.37 -1.49 5.59
C ILE A 15 -2.21 -2.09 6.73
N ALA A 16 -3.46 -2.49 6.46
CA ALA A 16 -4.35 -3.05 7.47
C ALA A 16 -3.97 -4.50 7.88
N LYS A 17 -3.44 -5.29 6.95
CA LYS A 17 -3.10 -6.71 7.16
C LYS A 17 -1.63 -6.95 7.45
N HIS A 18 -0.76 -5.99 7.13
CA HIS A 18 0.69 -6.16 7.29
C HIS A 18 1.10 -6.13 8.75
N LYS A 19 1.68 -7.26 9.18
CA LYS A 19 2.62 -7.31 10.31
C LYS A 19 4.02 -6.91 9.84
N TRP A 20 4.16 -5.76 9.18
CA TRP A 20 5.42 -5.10 8.81
C TRP A 20 6.60 -6.06 8.53
N GLY A 21 6.59 -6.70 7.36
CA GLY A 21 7.60 -7.71 6.96
C GLY A 21 7.05 -9.13 6.72
N THR A 22 5.73 -9.30 6.64
CA THR A 22 5.12 -10.54 6.14
C THR A 22 4.60 -10.32 4.72
N PRO A 23 5.18 -10.98 3.71
CA PRO A 23 4.69 -10.89 2.34
C PRO A 23 3.26 -11.38 2.16
N ILE A 24 2.53 -10.77 1.24
CA ILE A 24 1.18 -11.14 0.82
C ILE A 24 1.17 -11.52 -0.66
N THR A 25 0.54 -12.65 -0.98
CA THR A 25 0.40 -13.15 -2.35
C THR A 25 -0.57 -12.28 -3.16
N GLU A 26 -0.53 -12.38 -4.48
CA GLU A 26 -1.51 -11.72 -5.35
C GLU A 26 -2.93 -12.14 -5.01
N GLU A 27 -3.18 -13.45 -4.94
CA GLU A 27 -4.50 -14.01 -4.65
C GLU A 27 -5.06 -13.53 -3.30
N ASP A 28 -4.23 -13.57 -2.24
CA ASP A 28 -4.62 -13.08 -0.93
C ASP A 28 -4.89 -11.58 -0.94
N LEU A 29 -4.03 -10.79 -1.59
CA LEU A 29 -4.19 -9.34 -1.62
C LEU A 29 -5.45 -8.94 -2.38
N LEU A 30 -5.72 -9.56 -3.53
CA LEU A 30 -6.93 -9.30 -4.33
C LEU A 30 -8.21 -9.70 -3.59
N SER A 31 -8.23 -10.89 -3.00
CA SER A 31 -9.41 -11.40 -2.29
C SER A 31 -9.74 -10.63 -1.01
N LEU A 32 -8.74 -10.07 -0.33
CA LEU A 32 -8.92 -9.29 0.89
C LEU A 32 -9.24 -7.82 0.64
N SER A 33 -9.04 -7.33 -0.59
CA SER A 33 -9.19 -5.91 -0.92
C SER A 33 -10.60 -5.53 -1.33
N ALA A 34 -10.99 -4.29 -1.02
CA ALA A 34 -12.29 -3.73 -1.37
C ALA A 34 -12.38 -3.31 -2.86
N ILE A 35 -12.00 -4.20 -3.78
CA ILE A 35 -11.93 -3.95 -5.23
C ILE A 35 -13.24 -4.28 -5.96
N GLY A 36 -14.19 -4.95 -5.31
CA GLY A 36 -15.44 -5.39 -5.96
C GLY A 36 -15.17 -6.43 -7.04
N ASN A 37 -15.63 -6.18 -8.28
CA ASN A 37 -15.44 -7.09 -9.42
C ASN A 37 -14.23 -6.74 -10.30
N ASP A 38 -13.38 -5.78 -9.89
CA ASP A 38 -12.29 -5.24 -10.71
C ASP A 38 -11.03 -6.13 -10.73
N TYR A 39 -11.19 -7.45 -10.63
CA TYR A 39 -10.07 -8.41 -10.58
C TYR A 39 -9.09 -8.30 -11.75
N PRO A 40 -9.50 -8.12 -13.02
CA PRO A 40 -8.55 -7.93 -14.12
C PRO A 40 -7.64 -6.73 -13.91
N VAL A 41 -8.21 -5.56 -13.59
CA VAL A 41 -7.46 -4.32 -13.31
C VAL A 41 -6.57 -4.50 -12.08
N ALA A 42 -7.07 -5.19 -11.06
CA ALA A 42 -6.31 -5.40 -9.83
C ALA A 42 -5.09 -6.30 -10.01
N ARG A 43 -5.12 -7.25 -10.96
CA ARG A 43 -3.93 -8.03 -11.34
C ARG A 43 -2.87 -7.17 -12.02
N GLU A 44 -3.29 -6.27 -12.90
CA GLU A 44 -2.38 -5.31 -13.55
C GLU A 44 -1.74 -4.38 -12.52
N VAL A 45 -2.55 -3.79 -11.64
CA VAL A 45 -2.06 -2.93 -10.55
C VAL A 45 -1.14 -3.71 -9.58
N TYR A 46 -1.43 -4.97 -9.30
CA TYR A 46 -0.52 -5.80 -8.50
C TYR A 46 0.84 -5.98 -9.20
N ALA A 47 0.84 -6.21 -10.50
CA ALA A 47 2.08 -6.33 -11.28
C ALA A 47 2.88 -5.02 -11.25
N ASP A 48 2.22 -3.87 -11.34
CA ASP A 48 2.85 -2.55 -11.24
C ASP A 48 3.43 -2.32 -9.84
N LEU A 49 2.68 -2.65 -8.78
CA LEU A 49 3.12 -2.52 -7.39
C LEU A 49 4.44 -3.26 -7.12
N ARG A 50 4.72 -4.37 -7.81
CA ARG A 50 5.99 -5.12 -7.65
C ARG A 50 7.23 -4.30 -8.02
N SER A 51 7.04 -3.22 -8.78
CA SER A 51 8.11 -2.33 -9.25
C SER A 51 8.19 -1.03 -8.45
N GLU A 52 7.27 -0.79 -7.52
CA GLU A 52 7.23 0.43 -6.72
C GLU A 52 8.32 0.45 -5.65
N PRO A 53 8.94 1.60 -5.35
CA PRO A 53 10.08 1.69 -4.45
C PRO A 53 9.72 1.43 -2.98
N TYR A 54 8.45 1.56 -2.61
CA TYR A 54 7.94 1.24 -1.28
C TYR A 54 7.47 -0.22 -1.15
N ILE A 55 7.73 -1.06 -2.16
CA ILE A 55 7.40 -2.48 -2.18
C ILE A 55 8.67 -3.32 -2.35
N THR A 56 8.80 -4.37 -1.53
CA THR A 56 9.77 -5.44 -1.75
C THR A 56 9.07 -6.67 -2.32
N HIS A 57 9.48 -7.09 -3.52
CA HIS A 57 9.01 -8.33 -4.13
C HIS A 57 9.82 -9.53 -3.61
N ARG A 58 9.13 -10.54 -3.09
CA ARG A 58 9.70 -11.74 -2.45
C ARG A 58 9.47 -13.03 -3.26
N GLY A 59 9.43 -12.91 -4.59
CA GLY A 59 9.16 -14.04 -5.49
C GLY A 59 7.80 -14.66 -5.21
N ASN A 60 7.75 -15.99 -5.10
CA ASN A 60 6.50 -16.73 -4.87
C ASN A 60 5.83 -16.44 -3.52
N ARG A 61 6.52 -15.75 -2.59
CA ARG A 61 5.92 -15.30 -1.33
C ARG A 61 5.04 -14.05 -1.51
N GLY A 62 5.09 -13.40 -2.68
CA GLY A 62 4.32 -12.19 -2.97
C GLY A 62 5.10 -10.90 -2.69
N ILE A 63 4.41 -9.86 -2.24
CA ILE A 63 4.96 -8.52 -2.01
C ILE A 63 4.83 -8.10 -0.55
N GLU A 64 5.72 -7.23 -0.09
CA GLU A 64 5.61 -6.60 1.23
C GLU A 64 5.96 -5.11 1.18
N LEU A 65 5.44 -4.34 2.15
CA LEU A 65 5.81 -2.94 2.32
C LEU A 65 7.28 -2.82 2.77
N ASP A 66 8.06 -2.01 2.07
CA ASP A 66 9.45 -1.68 2.44
C ASP A 66 9.49 -0.50 3.41
N LYS A 67 9.79 -0.79 4.68
CA LYS A 67 9.87 0.21 5.75
C LYS A 67 10.92 1.29 5.50
N SER A 68 11.94 0.96 4.70
CA SER A 68 13.04 1.88 4.37
C SER A 68 12.62 2.96 3.38
N ASN A 69 11.43 2.82 2.74
CA ASN A 69 10.90 3.72 1.73
C ASN A 69 9.46 4.18 2.09
N PHE A 70 9.16 4.33 3.38
CA PHE A 70 7.84 4.80 3.83
C PHE A 70 7.54 6.27 3.58
N ASP A 71 8.57 7.08 3.34
CA ASP A 71 8.44 8.41 2.77
C ASP A 71 7.62 8.37 1.46
N LYS A 72 8.02 7.54 0.51
CA LYS A 72 7.33 7.43 -0.79
C LYS A 72 5.94 6.82 -0.67
N LEU A 73 5.76 5.88 0.26
CA LEU A 73 4.43 5.32 0.54
C LEU A 73 3.50 6.39 1.11
N ALA A 74 4.00 7.24 2.02
CA ALA A 74 3.23 8.32 2.61
C ALA A 74 2.76 9.32 1.54
N ASP A 75 3.64 9.71 0.60
CA ASP A 75 3.30 10.59 -0.53
C ASP A 75 2.15 10.01 -1.37
N VAL A 76 2.22 8.73 -1.72
CA VAL A 76 1.17 8.06 -2.51
C VAL A 76 -0.14 8.00 -1.72
N LEU A 77 -0.09 7.66 -0.43
CA LEU A 77 -1.29 7.61 0.40
C LEU A 77 -1.95 8.99 0.52
N TYR A 78 -1.13 10.05 0.65
CA TYR A 78 -1.61 11.41 0.79
C TYR A 78 -2.13 11.97 -0.54
N HIS A 79 -1.29 12.06 -1.56
CA HIS A 79 -1.62 12.74 -2.82
C HIS A 79 -2.54 11.93 -3.72
N GLU A 80 -2.31 10.61 -3.85
CA GLU A 80 -3.10 9.77 -4.77
C GLU A 80 -4.31 9.17 -4.06
N CYS A 81 -4.12 8.64 -2.85
CA CYS A 81 -5.20 7.97 -2.12
C CYS A 81 -6.03 8.90 -1.24
N ARG A 82 -5.63 10.17 -1.11
CA ARG A 82 -6.33 11.20 -0.34
C ARG A 82 -6.59 10.79 1.11
N TRP A 83 -5.64 10.05 1.70
CA TRP A 83 -5.67 9.78 3.13
C TRP A 83 -5.30 11.05 3.87
N GLU A 84 -5.94 11.25 5.01
CA GLU A 84 -5.57 12.36 5.89
C GLU A 84 -4.22 12.06 6.56
N THR A 85 -3.44 13.10 6.84
CA THR A 85 -2.10 12.95 7.47
C THR A 85 -2.17 12.17 8.78
N TRP A 86 -3.20 12.42 9.60
CA TRP A 86 -3.41 11.71 10.87
C TRP A 86 -3.70 10.20 10.67
N GLU A 87 -4.32 9.80 9.56
CA GLU A 87 -4.55 8.39 9.23
C GLU A 87 -3.23 7.70 8.88
N ILE A 88 -2.39 8.39 8.10
CA ILE A 88 -1.08 7.91 7.69
C ILE A 88 -0.16 7.80 8.91
N GLU A 89 -0.10 8.83 9.76
CA GLU A 89 0.67 8.83 11.02
C GLU A 89 0.30 7.67 11.94
N THR A 90 -1.01 7.43 12.11
CA THR A 90 -1.51 6.38 12.99
C THR A 90 -1.18 4.99 12.45
N ARG A 91 -1.17 4.84 11.13
CA ARG A 91 -1.01 3.55 10.46
C ARG A 91 0.45 3.22 10.15
N LEU A 92 1.29 4.16 9.71
CA LEU A 92 2.70 3.91 9.39
C LEU A 92 3.62 4.00 10.62
N LYS A 93 3.37 3.18 11.65
CA LYS A 93 4.08 3.25 12.96
C LYS A 93 5.60 3.07 12.93
N HIS A 94 6.14 2.52 11.85
CA HIS A 94 7.59 2.33 11.67
C HIS A 94 8.23 3.40 10.78
N TYR A 95 7.47 4.39 10.34
CA TYR A 95 8.04 5.51 9.62
C TYR A 95 8.64 6.52 10.61
N GLU A 96 9.94 6.44 10.84
CA GLU A 96 10.64 7.35 11.77
C GLU A 96 10.57 8.82 11.32
N GLY A 97 10.53 9.07 10.00
CA GLY A 97 10.49 10.40 9.42
C GLY A 97 9.12 11.07 9.37
N ILE A 98 8.05 10.43 9.87
CA ILE A 98 6.68 10.94 9.71
C ILE A 98 6.46 12.35 10.27
N LYS A 99 7.15 12.71 11.37
CA LYS A 99 6.98 14.02 12.03
C LYS A 99 7.54 15.18 11.21
N ASP A 100 8.59 14.90 10.44
CA ASP A 100 9.29 15.87 9.61
C ASP A 100 9.00 15.65 8.12
N HIS A 101 7.99 14.80 7.81
CA HIS A 101 7.62 14.46 6.45
C HIS A 101 7.03 15.70 5.76
N ASP A 102 7.63 16.07 4.64
CA ASP A 102 7.16 17.18 3.81
C ASP A 102 6.03 16.68 2.92
N TRP A 103 4.80 17.07 3.24
CA TRP A 103 3.60 16.60 2.57
C TRP A 103 3.34 17.26 1.21
N GLY A 104 4.22 18.16 0.74
CA GLY A 104 4.09 18.83 -0.57
C GLY A 104 2.95 19.84 -0.64
#